data_AF-A0A930AJ92-F1
#
_entry.id   AF-A0A930AJ92-F1
#
_cell.length_a   1.000
_cell.length_b   1.000
_cell.length_c   1.000
_cell.angle_alpha   90.00
_cell.angle_beta   90.00
_cell.angle_gamma   90.00
#
_symmetry.space_group_name_H-M   'P 1'
#
loop_
_entity.id
_entity.type
_entity.pdbx_description
1 polymer ?
#
loop_
_entity_poly.entity_id
_entity_poly.type
_entity_poly.pdbx_seq_one_letter_code
_entity_poly.pdbx_strand_id
1 'polypeptide(L)'
;MVLVSAKEMIEKAHEGHYAIGAFNINNMEWTKAILAACQQANSPVILQVSEGAAKYMCGFKQCADMVKNIHDHMGITVAVALHLDHGTFEGAKACIEAGFTSVMFDGSHYDFAENLEKSKEIIKLAHSQGVSVECEVGGIGGTE
;
A
#
# COMPACT_ATOMS: atom_id res chain seq x y z
N MET A 1 -0.60 16.66 6.11
CA MET A 1 -1.71 15.84 6.66
C MET A 1 -1.26 14.39 6.61
N VAL A 2 -1.71 13.53 7.53
CA VAL A 2 -1.18 12.16 7.62
C VAL A 2 -1.80 11.28 6.51
N LEU A 3 -0.99 10.44 5.88
CA LEU A 3 -1.46 9.37 4.99
C LEU A 3 -2.52 8.52 5.71
N VAL A 4 -3.48 7.99 4.97
CA VAL A 4 -4.62 7.26 5.56
C VAL A 4 -4.57 5.77 5.25
N SER A 5 -5.23 4.98 6.08
CA SER A 5 -5.50 3.58 5.78
C SER A 5 -6.37 3.45 4.53
N ALA A 6 -6.16 2.40 3.72
CA ALA A 6 -6.97 2.15 2.53
C ALA A 6 -8.42 1.73 2.87
N LYS A 7 -8.69 1.32 4.12
CA LYS A 7 -9.99 0.80 4.55
C LYS A 7 -11.16 1.73 4.20
N GLU A 8 -11.15 2.97 4.71
CA GLU A 8 -12.28 3.89 4.57
C GLU A 8 -12.51 4.29 3.10
N MET A 9 -11.43 4.46 2.33
CA MET A 9 -11.56 4.82 0.92
C MET A 9 -12.13 3.66 0.09
N ILE A 10 -11.74 2.41 0.39
CA ILE A 10 -12.28 1.22 -0.27
C ILE A 10 -13.75 0.99 0.11
N GLU A 11 -14.11 1.15 1.38
CA GLU A 11 -15.51 1.05 1.84
C GLU A 11 -16.40 2.06 1.08
N LYS A 12 -15.98 3.32 0.98
CA LYS A 12 -16.68 4.35 0.19
C LYS A 12 -16.74 4.02 -1.29
N ALA A 13 -15.67 3.47 -1.86
CA ALA A 13 -15.63 3.07 -3.26
C ALA A 13 -16.61 1.93 -3.57
N HIS A 14 -16.68 0.94 -2.67
CA HIS A 14 -17.61 -0.17 -2.78
C HIS A 14 -19.07 0.31 -2.71
N GLU A 15 -19.40 1.13 -1.71
CA GLU A 15 -20.73 1.74 -1.56
C GLU A 15 -21.10 2.64 -2.74
N GLY A 16 -20.12 3.38 -3.27
CA GLY A 16 -20.29 4.30 -4.39
C GLY A 16 -20.21 3.64 -5.77
N HIS A 17 -20.01 2.33 -5.85
CA HIS A 17 -19.86 1.57 -7.10
C HIS A 17 -18.77 2.11 -8.05
N TYR A 18 -17.63 2.48 -7.50
CA TYR A 18 -16.44 2.87 -8.25
C TYR A 18 -15.18 2.14 -7.75
N ALA A 19 -14.07 2.30 -8.47
CA ALA A 19 -12.77 1.75 -8.09
C ALA A 19 -11.77 2.87 -7.80
N ILE A 20 -10.78 2.55 -6.97
CA ILE A 20 -9.65 3.45 -6.67
C ILE A 20 -8.42 2.91 -7.40
N GLY A 21 -7.72 3.78 -8.11
CA GLY A 21 -6.46 3.40 -8.75
C GLY A 21 -5.36 3.14 -7.73
N ALA A 22 -4.71 1.99 -7.85
CA ALA A 22 -3.46 1.69 -7.19
C ALA A 22 -2.33 1.78 -8.23
N PHE A 23 -1.38 2.69 -8.01
CA PHE A 23 -0.29 2.95 -8.95
C PHE A 23 1.04 2.70 -8.25
N ASN A 24 1.87 1.84 -8.84
CA ASN A 24 3.22 1.62 -8.33
C ASN A 24 4.03 2.92 -8.38
N ILE A 25 4.97 3.11 -7.45
CA ILE A 25 5.96 4.19 -7.50
C ILE A 25 7.37 3.61 -7.55
N ASN A 26 8.25 4.24 -8.32
CA ASN A 26 9.64 3.80 -8.47
C ASN A 26 10.68 4.89 -8.13
N ASN A 27 10.25 6.13 -7.93
CA ASN A 27 11.09 7.25 -7.51
C ASN A 27 10.22 8.48 -7.13
N MET A 28 10.89 9.61 -6.89
CA MET A 28 10.27 10.89 -6.60
C MET A 28 9.38 11.38 -7.76
N GLU A 29 9.84 11.28 -9.01
CA GLU A 29 9.14 11.77 -10.19
C GLU A 29 7.80 11.08 -10.39
N TRP A 30 7.76 9.76 -10.25
CA TRP A 30 6.52 8.97 -10.31
C TRP A 30 5.55 9.36 -9.20
N THR A 31 6.06 9.45 -7.96
CA THR A 31 5.26 9.85 -6.79
C THR A 31 4.61 11.21 -7.02
N LYS A 32 5.37 12.20 -7.50
CA LYS A 32 4.86 13.54 -7.82
C LYS A 32 3.80 13.51 -8.91
N ALA A 33 4.03 12.75 -9.99
CA ALA A 33 3.12 12.68 -11.13
C ALA A 33 1.76 12.12 -10.73
N ILE A 34 1.74 11.03 -9.97
CA ILE A 34 0.51 10.39 -9.51
C ILE A 34 -0.24 11.31 -8.54
N LEU A 35 0.46 11.86 -7.53
CA LEU A 35 -0.16 12.78 -6.57
C LEU A 35 -0.76 14.02 -7.24
N ALA A 36 -0.05 14.62 -8.22
CA ALA A 36 -0.56 15.76 -8.97
C ALA A 36 -1.83 15.41 -9.75
N ALA A 37 -1.83 14.29 -10.47
CA ALA A 37 -2.97 13.86 -11.28
C ALA A 37 -4.21 13.57 -10.41
N CYS A 38 -4.04 12.82 -9.32
CA CYS A 38 -5.14 12.47 -8.42
C CYS A 38 -5.70 13.68 -7.67
N GLN A 39 -4.84 14.62 -7.27
CA GLN A 39 -5.28 15.89 -6.69
C GLN A 39 -6.08 16.72 -7.70
N GLN A 40 -5.65 16.81 -8.96
CA GLN A 40 -6.38 17.52 -10.01
C GLN A 40 -7.74 16.88 -10.31
N ALA A 41 -7.81 15.54 -10.23
CA ALA A 41 -9.04 14.78 -10.45
C ALA A 41 -9.98 14.75 -9.22
N ASN A 42 -9.57 15.30 -8.07
CA ASN A 42 -10.24 15.11 -6.78
C ASN A 42 -10.51 13.63 -6.44
N SER A 43 -9.56 12.76 -6.81
CA SER A 43 -9.67 11.30 -6.62
C SER A 43 -8.81 10.84 -5.44
N PRO A 44 -9.30 9.93 -4.59
CA PRO A 44 -8.42 9.17 -3.70
C PRO A 44 -7.44 8.32 -4.53
N VAL A 45 -6.31 7.94 -3.92
CA VAL A 45 -5.28 7.14 -4.57
C VAL A 45 -4.56 6.20 -3.60
N ILE A 46 -4.17 5.04 -4.11
CA ILE A 46 -3.25 4.11 -3.45
C ILE A 46 -1.90 4.21 -4.18
N LEU A 47 -0.86 4.65 -3.47
CA LEU A 47 0.52 4.55 -3.95
C LEU A 47 1.08 3.22 -3.48
N GLN A 48 1.48 2.34 -4.39
CA GLN A 48 1.96 1.02 -4.02
C GLN A 48 3.45 0.82 -4.32
N VAL A 49 4.12 0.04 -3.48
CA VAL A 49 5.56 -0.18 -3.54
C VAL A 49 5.80 -1.67 -3.43
N SER A 50 6.36 -2.29 -4.47
CA SER A 50 6.83 -3.67 -4.38
C SER A 50 8.16 -3.75 -3.61
N GLU A 51 8.53 -4.93 -3.11
CA GLU A 51 9.82 -5.10 -2.43
C GLU A 51 11.02 -4.71 -3.32
N GLY A 52 10.93 -5.02 -4.62
CA GLY A 52 11.94 -4.62 -5.61
C GLY A 52 12.03 -3.10 -5.77
N ALA A 53 10.90 -2.41 -5.84
CA ALA A 53 10.85 -0.95 -5.91
C ALA A 53 11.38 -0.30 -4.63
N ALA A 54 11.02 -0.87 -3.46
CA ALA A 54 11.57 -0.42 -2.19
C ALA A 54 13.09 -0.56 -2.16
N LYS A 55 13.63 -1.73 -2.55
CA LYS A 55 15.08 -1.96 -2.64
C LYS A 55 15.76 -0.93 -3.55
N TYR A 56 15.17 -0.63 -4.70
CA TYR A 56 15.67 0.39 -5.62
C TYR A 56 15.68 1.79 -4.99
N MET A 57 14.66 2.12 -4.20
CA MET A 57 14.50 3.41 -3.51
C MET A 57 15.13 3.46 -2.10
N CYS A 58 16.13 2.62 -1.80
CA CYS A 58 16.83 2.57 -0.51
C CYS A 58 16.02 2.06 0.70
N GLY A 59 14.97 1.27 0.48
CA GLY A 59 14.20 0.55 1.49
C GLY A 59 12.86 1.20 1.86
N PHE A 60 12.03 0.47 2.61
CA PHE A 60 10.66 0.88 2.93
C PHE A 60 10.59 2.21 3.69
N LYS A 61 11.47 2.42 4.67
CA LYS A 61 11.46 3.67 5.46
C LYS A 61 11.73 4.90 4.60
N GLN A 62 12.66 4.78 3.66
CA GLN A 62 12.94 5.85 2.69
C GLN A 62 11.73 6.11 1.79
N CYS A 63 11.03 5.07 1.34
CA CYS A 63 9.80 5.22 0.55
C CYS A 63 8.72 5.97 1.34
N ALA A 64 8.46 5.57 2.58
CA ALA A 64 7.48 6.22 3.45
C ALA A 64 7.81 7.69 3.71
N ASP A 65 9.07 8.00 4.03
CA ASP A 65 9.52 9.37 4.27
C ASP A 65 9.45 10.21 2.99
N MET A 66 9.83 9.66 1.84
CA MET A 66 9.75 10.33 0.54
C MET A 66 8.30 10.68 0.20
N VAL A 67 7.38 9.73 0.30
CA VAL A 67 5.96 9.94 -0.01
C VAL A 67 5.36 11.00 0.92
N LYS A 68 5.62 10.90 2.22
CA LYS A 68 5.15 11.89 3.20
C LYS A 68 5.66 13.30 2.90
N ASN A 69 6.95 13.43 2.63
CA ASN A 69 7.56 14.73 2.34
C ASN A 69 7.01 15.35 1.05
N ILE A 70 6.83 14.55 -0.01
CA ILE A 70 6.27 15.03 -1.28
C ILE A 70 4.79 15.41 -1.11
N HIS A 71 4.00 14.56 -0.43
CA HIS A 71 2.60 14.81 -0.12
C HIS A 71 2.41 16.16 0.60
N ASP A 72 3.17 16.37 1.68
CA ASP A 72 3.08 17.60 2.47
C ASP A 72 3.59 18.82 1.70
N HIS A 73 4.69 18.69 0.94
CA HIS A 73 5.24 19.79 0.13
C HIS A 73 4.29 20.22 -0.99
N MET A 74 3.61 19.29 -1.64
CA MET A 74 2.64 19.57 -2.71
C MET A 74 1.28 20.03 -2.18
N GLY A 75 1.05 20.02 -0.87
CA GLY A 75 -0.23 20.41 -0.28
C GLY A 75 -1.37 19.48 -0.67
N ILE A 76 -1.10 18.18 -0.79
CA ILE A 76 -2.12 17.18 -1.17
C ILE A 76 -3.21 17.11 -0.10
N THR A 77 -4.47 17.07 -0.57
CA THR A 77 -5.69 17.09 0.26
C THR A 77 -6.61 15.90 0.00
N VAL A 78 -6.49 15.25 -1.17
CA VAL A 78 -7.18 13.97 -1.43
C VAL A 78 -6.63 12.87 -0.52
N ALA A 79 -7.44 11.84 -0.27
CA ALA A 79 -7.00 10.70 0.53
C ALA A 79 -5.90 9.89 -0.19
N VAL A 80 -4.78 9.65 0.48
CA VAL A 80 -3.64 8.88 -0.03
C VAL A 80 -3.30 7.75 0.93
N ALA A 81 -3.28 6.51 0.42
CA ALA A 81 -2.72 5.37 1.12
C ALA A 81 -1.35 5.02 0.54
N LEU A 82 -0.42 4.57 1.39
CA LEU A 82 0.85 3.98 0.98
C LEU A 82 0.80 2.47 1.26
N HIS A 83 0.92 1.67 0.20
CA HIS A 83 0.65 0.24 0.18
C HIS A 83 1.90 -0.58 -0.18
N LEU A 84 2.15 -1.69 0.53
CA LEU A 84 3.11 -2.71 0.10
C LEU A 84 2.44 -3.62 -0.92
N ASP A 85 3.01 -3.74 -2.11
CA ASP A 85 2.53 -4.56 -3.21
C ASP A 85 3.23 -5.94 -3.19
N HIS A 86 2.46 -7.02 -3.29
CA HIS A 86 2.93 -8.42 -3.27
C HIS A 86 3.98 -8.71 -2.17
N GLY A 87 3.65 -8.33 -0.93
CA GLY A 87 4.58 -8.42 0.19
C GLY A 87 4.83 -9.83 0.69
N THR A 88 6.09 -10.17 0.96
CA THR A 88 6.42 -11.37 1.74
C THR A 88 5.95 -11.20 3.20
N PHE A 89 5.91 -12.30 3.95
CA PHE A 89 5.53 -12.25 5.37
C PHE A 89 6.42 -11.31 6.19
N GLU A 90 7.74 -11.35 5.98
CA GLU A 90 8.68 -10.47 6.66
C GLU A 90 8.66 -9.05 6.06
N GLY A 91 8.46 -8.92 4.74
CA GLY A 91 8.28 -7.65 4.06
C GLY A 91 7.08 -6.86 4.60
N ALA A 92 5.93 -7.53 4.78
CA ALA A 92 4.74 -6.93 5.36
C ALA A 92 4.98 -6.39 6.78
N LYS A 93 5.66 -7.16 7.65
CA LYS A 93 6.03 -6.70 8.99
C LYS A 93 6.95 -5.48 8.94
N ALA A 94 7.98 -5.52 8.10
CA ALA A 94 8.92 -4.42 7.92
C ALA A 94 8.26 -3.16 7.35
N CYS A 95 7.30 -3.30 6.43
CA CYS A 95 6.54 -2.18 5.89
C CYS A 95 5.65 -1.50 6.92
N ILE A 96 4.96 -2.30 7.75
CA ILE A 96 4.15 -1.77 8.87
C ILE A 96 5.04 -0.95 9.80
N GLU A 97 6.20 -1.49 10.20
CA GLU A 97 7.17 -0.77 11.05
C GLU A 97 7.72 0.49 10.37
N ALA A 98 7.93 0.46 9.06
CA ALA A 98 8.44 1.59 8.29
C ALA A 98 7.45 2.77 8.15
N GLY A 99 6.18 2.58 8.53
CA GLY A 99 5.15 3.62 8.49
C GLY A 99 4.24 3.59 7.26
N PHE A 100 4.11 2.44 6.60
CA PHE A 100 3.09 2.24 5.55
C PHE A 100 1.69 2.23 6.18
N THR A 101 0.69 2.67 5.43
CA THR A 101 -0.71 2.73 5.91
C THR A 101 -1.58 1.61 5.34
N SER A 102 -1.03 0.81 4.44
CA SER A 102 -1.63 -0.39 3.89
C SER A 102 -0.55 -1.41 3.54
N VAL A 103 -0.86 -2.70 3.62
CA VAL A 103 0.03 -3.77 3.16
C VAL A 103 -0.76 -4.89 2.49
N MET A 104 -0.24 -5.44 1.41
CA MET A 104 -0.61 -6.76 0.92
C MET A 104 0.37 -7.78 1.49
N PHE A 105 -0.17 -8.84 2.09
CA PHE A 105 0.58 -10.08 2.29
C PHE A 105 0.16 -11.06 1.20
N ASP A 106 1.09 -11.32 0.29
CA ASP A 106 0.88 -12.32 -0.75
C ASP A 106 1.33 -13.70 -0.25
N GLY A 107 0.36 -14.43 0.27
CA GLY A 107 0.52 -15.82 0.69
C GLY A 107 0.08 -16.83 -0.35
N SER A 108 -0.18 -16.43 -1.60
CA SER A 108 -0.79 -17.27 -2.64
C SER A 108 0.03 -18.53 -2.98
N HIS A 109 1.34 -18.49 -2.76
CA HIS A 109 2.26 -19.59 -2.96
C HIS A 109 2.28 -20.62 -1.81
N TYR A 110 1.70 -20.30 -0.66
CA TYR A 110 1.56 -21.25 0.46
C TYR A 110 0.33 -22.13 0.28
N ASP A 111 0.35 -23.29 0.94
CA ASP A 111 -0.88 -24.04 1.19
C ASP A 111 -1.90 -23.16 1.94
N PHE A 112 -3.18 -23.32 1.61
CA PHE A 112 -4.25 -22.46 2.16
C PHE A 112 -4.22 -22.35 3.69
N ALA A 113 -3.96 -23.44 4.40
CA ALA A 113 -3.90 -23.44 5.86
C ALA A 113 -2.74 -22.57 6.39
N GLU A 114 -1.58 -22.61 5.74
CA GLU A 114 -0.43 -21.79 6.09
C GLU A 114 -0.66 -20.31 5.72
N ASN A 115 -1.21 -20.04 4.53
CA ASN A 115 -1.60 -18.70 4.12
C ASN A 115 -2.57 -18.07 5.14
N LEU A 116 -3.59 -18.81 5.56
CA LEU A 116 -4.58 -18.35 6.53
C LEU A 116 -3.94 -17.99 7.88
N GLU A 117 -3.06 -18.83 8.42
CA GLU A 117 -2.42 -18.57 9.71
C GLU A 117 -1.45 -17.37 9.64
N LYS A 118 -0.64 -17.26 8.58
CA LYS A 118 0.24 -16.10 8.37
C LYS A 118 -0.55 -14.81 8.16
N SER A 119 -1.63 -14.87 7.38
CA SER A 119 -2.54 -13.74 7.14
C SER A 119 -3.13 -13.23 8.46
N LYS A 120 -3.60 -14.12 9.36
CA LYS A 120 -4.11 -13.72 10.69
C LYS A 120 -3.06 -12.96 11.52
N GLU A 121 -1.79 -13.37 11.45
CA GLU A 121 -0.72 -12.69 12.16
C GLU A 121 -0.48 -11.28 11.62
N ILE A 122 -0.40 -11.13 10.29
CA ILE A 122 -0.25 -9.82 9.64
C ILE A 122 -1.45 -8.92 9.94
N ILE A 123 -2.68 -9.44 9.84
CA ILE A 123 -3.92 -8.73 10.17
C ILE A 123 -3.88 -8.23 11.61
N LYS A 124 -3.51 -9.08 12.58
CA LYS A 124 -3.42 -8.70 13.98
C LYS A 124 -2.40 -7.57 14.20
N LEU A 125 -1.22 -7.68 13.59
CA LEU A 125 -0.18 -6.67 13.69
C LEU A 125 -0.62 -5.33 13.06
N ALA A 126 -1.09 -5.36 11.82
CA ALA A 126 -1.50 -4.19 11.06
C ALA A 126 -2.67 -3.45 11.73
N HIS A 127 -3.71 -4.18 12.15
CA HIS A 127 -4.88 -3.59 12.80
C HIS A 127 -4.54 -2.95 14.15
N SER A 128 -3.52 -3.46 14.87
CA SER A 128 -3.05 -2.82 16.10
C SER A 128 -2.43 -1.42 15.88
N GLN A 129 -2.09 -1.10 14.62
CA GLN A 129 -1.50 0.17 14.19
C GLN A 129 -2.40 0.97 13.24
N GLY A 130 -3.65 0.52 13.01
CA GLY A 130 -4.58 1.17 12.08
C GLY A 130 -4.25 0.96 10.60
N VAL A 131 -3.35 0.04 10.27
CA VAL A 131 -2.94 -0.30 8.91
C VAL A 131 -3.95 -1.27 8.28
N SER A 132 -4.33 -1.01 7.03
CA SER A 132 -5.21 -1.92 6.26
C SER A 132 -4.41 -3.09 5.67
N VAL A 133 -5.07 -4.24 5.51
CA VAL A 133 -4.44 -5.45 4.97
C VAL A 133 -5.22 -5.97 3.77
N GLU A 134 -4.48 -6.31 2.72
CA GLU A 134 -4.92 -7.10 1.59
C GLU A 134 -4.27 -8.50 1.66
N CYS A 135 -5.01 -9.53 1.25
CA CYS A 135 -4.53 -10.91 1.19
C CYS A 135 -4.98 -11.54 -0.12
N GLU A 136 -4.13 -12.40 -0.69
CA GLU A 136 -4.43 -13.12 -1.93
C GLU A 136 -4.75 -14.60 -1.65
N VAL A 137 -5.77 -15.13 -2.35
CA VAL A 137 -6.13 -16.55 -2.35
C VAL A 137 -6.32 -16.99 -3.80
N GLY A 138 -5.57 -18.03 -4.21
CA GLY A 138 -5.38 -18.38 -5.62
C GLY A 138 -4.19 -17.61 -6.20
N GLY A 139 -3.61 -18.09 -7.30
CA GLY A 139 -2.48 -17.43 -7.95
C GLY A 139 -2.91 -16.77 -9.26
N ILE A 140 -2.50 -15.52 -9.46
CA ILE A 140 -2.58 -14.88 -10.77
C ILE A 140 -1.42 -15.40 -11.63
N GLY A 141 -1.73 -15.93 -12.83
CA GLY A 141 -0.69 -16.39 -13.76
C GLY A 141 0.17 -15.22 -14.24
N GLY A 142 1.45 -15.19 -13.88
CA GLY A 142 2.42 -14.15 -14.23
C GLY A 142 3.87 -14.65 -14.15
N THR A 143 4.84 -13.74 -14.29
CA THR A 143 6.29 -14.02 -14.18
C THR A 143 6.88 -13.63 -12.82
N GLU A 144 6.03 -13.52 -11.79
CA GLU A 144 6.47 -13.20 -10.43
C GLU A 144 7.21 -14.37 -9.77
#